data_AF-A0A949W850-F1
#
_entry.id   AF-A0A949W850-F1
#
_cell.length_a   1.000
_cell.length_b   1.000
_cell.length_c   1.000
_cell.angle_alpha   90.00
_cell.angle_beta   90.00
_cell.angle_gamma   90.00
#
_symmetry.space_group_name_H-M   'P 1'
#
loop_
_entity.id
_entity.type
_entity.pdbx_description
1 polymer ?
#
loop_
_entity_poly.entity_id
_entity_poly.type
_entity_poly.pdbx_seq_one_letter_code
_entity_poly.pdbx_strand_id
1 'polypeptide(L)'
;MMISRRTKLGCLMTLLVGFCLGIGFIIGVVAHQAWKKKTEEPAFMKWVVMMQMDKLDLAPEQRGRVEKRVDATVNELLTFRTDAMNQIWSLIERAGEEINAELTPAQQEKWRKIMPKRPAEGR
;
A
#
# COMPACT_ATOMS: atom_id res chain seq x y z
N MET A 1 -27.31 32.45 29.34
CA MET A 1 -27.24 32.27 27.87
C MET A 1 -28.13 31.09 27.47
N MET A 2 -29.35 31.36 27.00
CA MET A 2 -30.33 30.31 26.66
C MET A 2 -30.06 29.80 25.23
N ILE A 3 -29.46 28.62 25.12
CA ILE A 3 -29.25 27.94 23.84
C ILE A 3 -30.62 27.46 23.33
N SER A 4 -31.12 28.08 22.26
CA SER A 4 -32.41 27.75 21.66
C SER A 4 -32.43 26.30 21.14
N ARG A 5 -33.61 25.65 21.13
CA ARG A 5 -33.77 24.29 20.61
C ARG A 5 -33.28 24.13 19.16
N ARG A 6 -33.36 25.21 18.35
CA ARG A 6 -32.88 25.22 16.96
C ARG A 6 -31.35 25.17 16.87
N THR A 7 -30.64 25.81 17.78
CA THR A 7 -29.16 25.79 17.83
C THR A 7 -28.63 24.44 18.30
N LYS A 8 -29.34 23.77 19.23
CA LYS A 8 -29.03 22.40 19.66
C LYS A 8 -29.21 21.39 18.52
N LEU A 9 -30.29 21.54 17.74
CA LEU A 9 -30.57 20.65 16.61
C LEU A 9 -29.58 20.84 15.46
N GLY A 10 -29.19 22.08 15.15
CA GLY A 10 -28.16 22.37 14.17
C GLY A 10 -26.79 21.79 14.54
N CYS A 11 -26.39 21.92 15.82
CA CYS A 11 -25.15 21.35 16.33
C CYS A 11 -25.17 19.80 16.34
N LEU A 12 -26.32 19.20 16.64
CA LEU A 12 -26.49 17.75 16.58
C LEU A 12 -26.36 17.22 15.14
N MET A 13 -26.94 17.92 14.16
CA MET A 13 -26.85 17.52 12.75
C MET A 13 -25.44 17.66 12.17
N THR A 14 -24.70 18.72 12.53
CA THR A 14 -23.30 18.85 12.08
C THR A 14 -22.39 17.79 12.71
N LEU A 15 -22.62 17.44 13.97
CA LEU A 15 -21.92 16.32 14.62
C LEU A 15 -22.24 14.98 13.95
N LEU A 16 -23.51 14.73 13.60
CA LEU A 16 -23.93 13.51 12.93
C LEU A 16 -23.29 13.40 11.53
N VAL A 17 -23.29 14.48 10.75
CA VAL A 17 -22.65 14.51 9.42
C VAL A 17 -21.15 14.32 9.54
N GLY A 18 -20.49 14.98 10.48
CA GLY A 18 -19.05 14.80 10.74
C GLY A 18 -18.71 13.36 11.14
N PHE A 19 -19.56 12.72 11.94
CA PHE A 19 -19.39 11.32 12.34
C PHE A 19 -19.56 10.36 11.16
N CYS A 20 -20.58 10.56 10.31
CA CYS A 20 -20.78 9.76 9.11
C CYS A 20 -19.61 9.88 8.12
N LEU A 21 -19.10 11.11 7.91
CA LEU A 21 -17.94 11.33 7.05
C LEU A 21 -16.66 10.71 7.63
N GLY A 22 -16.46 10.82 8.95
CA GLY A 22 -15.32 10.20 9.63
C GLY A 22 -15.31 8.68 9.50
N ILE A 23 -16.46 8.03 9.70
CA ILE A 23 -16.59 6.58 9.53
C ILE A 23 -16.37 6.17 8.07
N GLY A 24 -17.01 6.87 7.12
CA GLY A 24 -16.84 6.60 5.70
C GLY A 24 -15.39 6.72 5.24
N PHE A 25 -14.65 7.72 5.77
CA PHE A 25 -13.23 7.90 5.49
C PHE A 25 -12.38 6.74 6.04
N ILE A 26 -12.60 6.33 7.29
CA ILE A 26 -11.86 5.21 7.89
C ILE A 26 -12.12 3.91 7.12
N ILE A 27 -13.39 3.60 6.82
CA ILE A 27 -13.75 2.41 6.04
C ILE A 27 -13.14 2.49 4.64
N GLY A 28 -13.16 3.66 3.99
CA GLY A 28 -12.56 3.87 2.67
C GLY A 28 -11.06 3.62 2.66
N VAL A 29 -10.33 4.10 3.68
CA VAL A 29 -8.89 3.87 3.81
C VAL A 29 -8.58 2.39 4.04
N VAL A 30 -9.31 1.72 4.92
CA VAL A 30 -9.13 0.28 5.18
C VAL A 30 -9.47 -0.55 3.94
N ALA A 31 -10.57 -0.23 3.25
CA ALA A 31 -10.96 -0.89 2.02
C ALA A 31 -9.93 -0.69 0.91
N HIS A 32 -9.37 0.53 0.77
CA HIS A 32 -8.33 0.83 -0.21
C HIS A 32 -7.03 0.06 0.09
N GLN A 33 -6.63 -0.04 1.36
CA GLN A 33 -5.47 -0.84 1.77
C GLN A 33 -5.69 -2.34 1.54
N ALA A 34 -6.88 -2.84 1.86
CA ALA A 34 -7.25 -4.23 1.60
C ALA A 34 -7.28 -4.54 0.10
N TRP A 35 -7.78 -3.61 -0.72
CA TRP A 35 -7.74 -3.70 -2.17
C TRP A 35 -6.32 -3.72 -2.69
N LYS A 36 -5.47 -2.79 -2.24
CA LYS A 36 -4.05 -2.74 -2.63
C LYS A 36 -3.35 -4.06 -2.32
N LYS A 37 -3.59 -4.62 -1.12
CA LYS A 37 -3.03 -5.92 -0.74
C LYS A 37 -3.52 -7.06 -1.64
N LYS A 38 -4.82 -7.11 -1.94
CA LYS A 38 -5.40 -8.10 -2.87
C LYS A 38 -4.84 -7.96 -4.28
N THR A 39 -4.66 -6.73 -4.78
CA THR A 39 -4.08 -6.49 -6.11
C THR A 39 -2.61 -6.88 -6.21
N GLU A 40 -1.93 -6.98 -5.07
CA GLU A 40 -0.54 -7.44 -4.98
C GLU A 40 -0.42 -8.97 -4.83
N GLU A 41 -1.53 -9.71 -4.70
CA GLU A 41 -1.50 -11.16 -4.61
C GLU A 41 -1.22 -11.81 -5.98
N PRO A 42 -0.28 -12.78 -6.07
CA PRO A 42 0.07 -13.43 -7.34
C PRO A 42 -1.12 -14.10 -8.02
N ALA A 43 -2.01 -14.71 -7.23
CA ALA A 43 -3.22 -15.35 -7.71
C ALA A 43 -4.22 -14.35 -8.32
N PHE A 44 -4.33 -13.16 -7.75
CA PHE A 44 -5.18 -12.10 -8.30
C PHE A 44 -4.61 -11.56 -9.62
N MET A 45 -3.30 -11.31 -9.68
CA MET A 45 -2.64 -10.87 -10.92
C MET A 45 -2.84 -11.89 -12.05
N LYS A 46 -2.61 -13.17 -11.75
CA LYS A 46 -2.88 -14.27 -12.70
C LYS A 46 -4.34 -14.26 -13.15
N TRP A 47 -5.27 -14.20 -12.20
CA TRP A 47 -6.70 -14.21 -12.51
C TRP A 47 -7.12 -13.05 -13.42
N VAL A 48 -6.66 -11.83 -13.16
CA VAL A 48 -6.96 -10.65 -13.99
C VAL A 48 -6.43 -10.83 -15.41
N VAL A 49 -5.20 -11.30 -15.56
CA VAL A 49 -4.60 -11.53 -16.89
C VAL A 49 -5.36 -12.63 -17.62
N MET A 50 -5.64 -13.76 -16.96
CA MET A 50 -6.37 -14.87 -17.58
C MET A 50 -7.81 -14.48 -17.97
N MET A 51 -8.51 -13.70 -17.14
CA MET A 51 -9.84 -13.17 -17.46
C MET A 51 -9.81 -12.27 -18.72
N GLN A 52 -8.74 -11.50 -18.91
CA GLN A 52 -8.58 -10.71 -20.13
C GLN A 52 -8.25 -11.58 -21.34
N MET A 53 -7.48 -12.66 -21.15
CA MET A 53 -7.15 -13.62 -22.21
C MET A 53 -8.34 -14.49 -22.62
N ASP A 54 -9.30 -14.72 -21.72
CA ASP A 54 -10.55 -15.43 -22.03
C ASP A 54 -11.36 -14.74 -23.14
N LYS A 55 -11.15 -13.45 -23.38
CA LYS A 55 -11.77 -12.70 -24.49
C LYS A 55 -11.17 -13.03 -25.87
N LEU A 56 -10.10 -13.80 -25.91
CA LEU A 56 -9.39 -14.17 -27.15
C LEU A 56 -9.75 -15.56 -27.66
N ASP A 57 -10.70 -16.26 -27.01
CA ASP A 57 -11.18 -17.60 -27.39
C ASP A 57 -10.03 -18.59 -27.69
N LEU A 58 -9.03 -18.62 -26.80
CA LEU A 58 -7.84 -19.45 -26.97
C LEU A 58 -8.19 -20.94 -27.00
N ALA A 59 -7.57 -21.70 -27.92
CA ALA A 59 -7.65 -23.15 -27.91
C ALA A 59 -7.07 -23.73 -26.59
N PRO A 60 -7.51 -24.92 -26.13
CA PRO A 60 -7.06 -25.50 -24.86
C PRO A 60 -5.53 -25.59 -24.73
N GLU A 61 -4.84 -25.97 -25.81
CA GLU A 61 -3.39 -26.09 -25.85
C GLU A 61 -2.69 -24.73 -25.80
N GLN A 62 -3.31 -23.68 -26.36
CA GLN A 62 -2.81 -22.31 -26.29
C GLN A 62 -3.00 -21.74 -24.88
N ARG A 63 -4.16 -21.98 -24.26
CA ARG A 63 -4.47 -21.56 -22.88
C ARG A 63 -3.41 -22.07 -21.91
N GLY A 64 -3.05 -23.35 -21.99
CA GLY A 64 -2.02 -23.93 -21.12
C GLY A 64 -0.62 -23.31 -21.31
N ARG A 65 -0.25 -22.89 -22.52
CA ARG A 65 1.02 -22.20 -22.77
C ARG A 65 1.01 -20.77 -22.26
N VAL A 66 -0.10 -20.06 -22.47
CA VAL A 66 -0.30 -18.69 -21.98
C VAL A 66 -0.27 -18.67 -20.47
N GLU A 67 -0.99 -19.58 -19.81
CA GLU A 67 -1.03 -19.67 -18.34
C GLU A 67 0.37 -19.88 -17.74
N LYS A 68 1.16 -20.80 -18.31
CA LYS A 68 2.56 -21.00 -17.89
C LYS A 68 3.41 -19.73 -18.05
N ARG A 69 3.19 -18.97 -19.13
CA ARG A 69 3.92 -17.71 -19.37
C ARG A 69 3.50 -16.63 -18.37
N VAL A 70 2.21 -16.54 -18.07
CA VAL A 70 1.68 -15.63 -17.04
C VAL A 70 2.29 -15.98 -15.68
N ASP A 71 2.30 -17.26 -15.29
CA ASP A 71 2.88 -17.71 -14.02
C ASP A 71 4.37 -17.36 -13.91
N ALA A 72 5.15 -17.62 -14.95
CA ALA A 72 6.56 -17.25 -15.00
C ALA A 72 6.76 -15.74 -14.86
N THR A 73 5.92 -14.94 -15.51
CA THR A 73 6.03 -13.47 -15.52
C THR A 73 5.62 -12.87 -14.17
N VAL A 74 4.59 -13.42 -13.53
CA VAL A 74 4.18 -13.02 -12.17
C VAL A 74 5.30 -13.31 -11.18
N ASN A 75 5.93 -14.49 -11.27
CA ASN A 75 7.08 -14.81 -10.41
C ASN A 75 8.27 -13.87 -10.64
N GLU A 76 8.60 -13.58 -11.90
CA GLU A 76 9.66 -12.62 -12.25
C GLU A 76 9.36 -11.22 -11.66
N LEU A 77 8.11 -10.76 -11.75
CA LEU A 77 7.69 -9.49 -11.18
C LEU A 77 7.84 -9.46 -9.64
N LEU A 78 7.53 -10.56 -8.95
CA LEU A 78 7.67 -10.67 -7.50
C LEU A 78 9.14 -10.65 -7.06
N THR A 79 10.00 -11.36 -7.80
CA THR A 79 11.46 -11.34 -7.57
C THR A 79 11.99 -9.93 -7.79
N PHE A 80 11.66 -9.31 -8.94
CA PHE A 80 12.05 -7.94 -9.24
C PHE A 80 11.60 -6.95 -8.16
N ARG A 81 10.35 -7.07 -7.69
CA ARG A 81 9.83 -6.23 -6.61
C ARG A 81 10.66 -6.36 -5.34
N THR A 82 11.00 -7.59 -4.96
CA THR A 82 11.81 -7.88 -3.76
C THR A 82 13.19 -7.24 -3.90
N ASP A 83 13.84 -7.45 -5.03
CA ASP A 83 15.17 -6.90 -5.30
C ASP A 83 15.18 -5.37 -5.35
N ALA A 84 14.18 -4.77 -6.00
CA ALA A 84 14.01 -3.33 -6.06
C ALA A 84 13.79 -2.73 -4.66
N MET A 85 12.97 -3.37 -3.82
CA MET A 85 12.79 -2.92 -2.43
C MET A 85 14.09 -2.99 -1.64
N ASN A 86 14.87 -4.05 -1.81
CA ASN A 86 16.17 -4.20 -1.15
C ASN A 86 17.15 -3.09 -1.58
N GLN A 87 17.19 -2.76 -2.87
CA GLN A 87 18.02 -1.68 -3.40
C GLN A 87 17.59 -0.31 -2.89
N ILE A 88 16.28 -0.04 -2.82
CA ILE A 88 15.74 1.21 -2.28
C ILE A 88 16.15 1.37 -0.81
N TRP A 89 16.03 0.32 0.00
CA TRP A 89 16.44 0.38 1.40
C TRP A 89 17.95 0.60 1.56
N SER A 90 18.76 -0.08 0.76
CA SER A 90 20.21 0.15 0.75
C SER A 90 20.58 1.60 0.39
N LEU A 91 19.84 2.22 -0.54
CA LEU A 91 20.03 3.62 -0.89
C LEU A 91 19.66 4.56 0.26
N ILE A 92 18.53 4.30 0.93
CA ILE A 92 18.09 5.08 2.10
C ILE A 92 19.09 4.97 3.25
N GLU A 93 19.59 3.77 3.53
CA GLU A 93 20.58 3.53 4.58
C GLU A 93 21.86 4.31 4.32
N ARG A 94 22.44 4.16 3.13
CA ARG A 94 23.64 4.89 2.71
C ARG A 94 23.46 6.41 2.79
N ALA A 95 22.37 6.94 2.22
CA ALA A 95 22.09 8.36 2.28
C ALA A 95 21.91 8.84 3.74
N GLY A 96 21.31 8.01 4.60
CA GLY A 96 21.15 8.32 6.01
C GLY A 96 22.45 8.32 6.81
N GLU A 97 23.41 7.47 6.46
CA GLU A 97 24.77 7.49 7.02
C GLU A 97 25.54 8.73 6.59
N GLU A 98 25.48 9.07 5.29
CA GLU A 98 26.07 10.29 4.73
C GLU A 98 25.51 11.55 5.43
N ILE A 99 24.18 11.63 5.60
CA ILE A 99 23.55 12.71 6.36
C ILE A 99 24.04 12.71 7.82
N ASN A 100 24.09 11.56 8.48
CA ASN A 100 24.48 11.45 9.89
C ASN A 100 25.92 11.96 10.14
N ALA A 101 26.83 11.78 9.18
CA ALA A 101 28.21 12.26 9.26
C ALA A 101 28.31 13.79 9.32
N GLU A 102 27.37 14.51 8.70
CA GLU A 102 27.32 15.97 8.65
C GLU A 102 26.63 16.61 9.88
N LEU A 103 26.06 15.80 10.78
CA LEU A 103 25.29 16.27 11.92
C LEU A 103 26.15 16.47 13.17
N THR A 104 25.77 17.46 14.00
CA THR A 104 26.32 17.60 15.35
C THR A 104 25.93 16.39 16.24
N PRO A 105 26.68 16.09 17.32
CA PRO A 105 26.35 14.96 18.20
C PRO A 105 24.92 14.98 18.75
N ALA A 106 24.40 16.17 19.09
CA ALA A 106 23.03 16.34 19.57
C ALA A 106 21.97 16.09 18.46
N GLN A 107 22.30 16.37 17.21
CA GLN A 107 21.44 16.09 16.05
C GLN A 107 21.50 14.62 15.64
N GLN A 108 22.67 13.96 15.73
CA GLN A 108 22.83 12.53 15.46
C GLN A 108 21.92 11.68 16.37
N GLU A 109 21.83 12.03 17.66
CA GLU A 109 20.91 11.37 18.60
C GLU A 109 19.44 11.46 18.14
N LYS A 110 19.02 12.62 17.62
CA LYS A 110 17.67 12.80 17.08
C LYS A 110 17.50 12.05 15.77
N TRP A 111 18.51 12.08 14.89
CA TRP A 111 18.50 11.42 13.60
C TRP A 111 18.28 9.91 13.74
N ARG A 112 18.99 9.22 14.63
CA ARG A 112 18.80 7.78 14.90
C ARG A 112 17.39 7.41 15.35
N LYS A 113 16.62 8.35 15.91
CA LYS A 113 15.24 8.12 16.36
C LYS A 113 14.22 8.29 15.24
N ILE A 114 14.51 9.13 14.24
CA ILE A 114 13.58 9.47 13.15
C ILE A 114 13.93 8.80 11.82
N MET A 115 15.16 8.31 11.66
CA MET A 115 15.59 7.65 10.43
C MET A 115 14.68 6.45 10.14
N PRO A 116 14.12 6.34 8.91
CA PRO A 116 13.29 5.22 8.53
C PRO A 116 14.06 3.91 8.71
N LYS A 117 13.46 2.96 9.43
CA LYS A 117 14.02 1.63 9.60
C LYS A 117 13.46 0.73 8.52
N ARG A 118 14.32 -0.10 7.92
CA ARG A 118 13.88 -1.18 7.06
C ARG A 118 12.85 -2.02 7.83
N PRO A 119 11.65 -2.28 7.26
CA PRO A 119 10.68 -3.18 7.85
C PRO A 119 11.36 -4.52 8.12
N ALA A 120 11.14 -5.09 9.30
CA ALA A 120 11.52 -6.48 9.54
C ALA A 120 10.87 -7.31 8.42
N GLU A 121 11.68 -8.08 7.68
CA GLU A 121 11.15 -9.02 6.70
C GLU A 121 10.07 -9.84 7.40
N GLY A 122 8.83 -9.70 6.92
CA GLY A 122 7.69 -10.39 7.49
C GLY A 122 7.97 -11.89 7.45
N ARG A 123 8.10 -12.49 8.63
CA ARG A 123 7.91 -13.93 8.82
C ARG A 123 6.47 -14.31 8.51
#